data_AF-A0AAN4PDY3-F1
#
_entry.id   AF-A0AAN4PDY3-F1
#
_cell.length_a   1.000
_cell.length_b   1.000
_cell.length_c   1.000
_cell.angle_alpha   90.00
_cell.angle_beta   90.00
_cell.angle_gamma   90.00
#
_symmetry.space_group_name_H-M   'P 1'
#
loop_
_entity.id
_entity.type
_entity.pdbx_description
1 polymer ?
#
loop_
_entity_poly.entity_id
_entity_poly.type
_entity_poly.pdbx_seq_one_letter_code
_entity_poly.pdbx_strand_id
1 'polypeptide(L)'
;MDEKEVVAIHKPWDDDWRPDIVVGVDFGMTCTGVAYSIGPEWLPPRTIQRWPGKLISELANKVPTAIEYESPSNSVKSWGFLCNTEDPASDIKEYFKLHLAPGSHPDGKITRVEAQRWLQDYIRCICQHVTAHFRDTLPSFAVCNVEWVFSVPTTWKDVRMVEETRHLLQRAINMGSPGMSPENNRAVIGLTEAEAAAVYACKEHYQEVEPQYVERDPVIHYQQLLIVEDVNILQLKSARGEPTKLDQFGSVEGRPIGSVFIDRGMHSLICERLSKLHDRLDMSPSHTAWRMILGRFQRLKCAFGTSAAANTPSLKLDVPGLKPGPDLPEAEVYDGQMSISWDDLQQCFDAKIAEMFDLLDGQIRHMHDRFATERISYLILSGGFGSSPYVRKRLMDRYGSGIGNGHVNTTAMRILMAEEPQLAVVHGLVLDRIQLLKRGVVTFGSRCSPVSYGIICDQLYIPEKHEGELIRQDPHDQLRYAIDQVDWLVVQGSPVPPTGFAKEFQLKLEPGWEAETFQAHIVMSMYPPALLPKSMSHKGVERVCTLHISTEGVDKKLKNRHWYNRKPVFWKGTFSVRVVVGPADLAFQLWSKDQRIRSSSHPPIAVKWMSAGV
;
A
#
# COMPACT_ATOMS: atom_id res chain seq x y z
N MET A 1 -29.21 -9.38 29.62
CA MET A 1 -28.59 -8.09 29.99
C MET A 1 -27.23 -8.10 29.34
N ASP A 2 -27.21 -7.68 28.09
CA ASP A 2 -26.01 -7.62 27.24
C ASP A 2 -25.57 -6.16 27.19
N GLU A 3 -24.52 -5.81 27.93
CA GLU A 3 -23.75 -4.60 27.63
C GLU A 3 -22.74 -4.96 26.55
N LYS A 4 -23.10 -4.62 25.30
CA LYS A 4 -22.16 -4.61 24.18
C LYS A 4 -21.07 -3.60 24.50
N GLU A 5 -19.88 -4.13 24.74
CA GLU A 5 -18.63 -3.39 24.83
C GLU A 5 -18.35 -2.70 23.48
N VAL A 6 -18.77 -1.44 23.33
CA VAL A 6 -18.33 -0.58 22.23
C VAL A 6 -16.93 -0.11 22.58
N VAL A 7 -15.93 -0.89 22.20
CA VAL A 7 -14.52 -0.47 22.28
C VAL A 7 -14.32 0.69 21.30
N ALA A 8 -14.46 1.92 21.80
CA ALA A 8 -14.06 3.13 21.09
C ALA A 8 -12.53 3.12 20.96
N ILE A 9 -12.04 2.66 19.81
CA ILE A 9 -10.60 2.72 19.49
C ILE A 9 -10.24 4.20 19.31
N HIS A 10 -9.76 4.80 20.39
CA HIS A 10 -9.32 6.19 20.43
C HIS A 10 -8.11 6.42 19.51
N LYS A 11 -8.15 7.58 18.86
CA LYS A 11 -7.35 8.06 17.75
C LYS A 11 -5.83 7.88 17.93
N PRO A 12 -5.07 7.63 16.85
CA PRO A 12 -3.63 7.42 16.97
C PRO A 12 -2.80 8.71 17.12
N TRP A 13 -3.37 9.93 17.18
CA TRP A 13 -2.61 11.18 17.15
C TRP A 13 -3.34 12.34 17.87
N ASP A 14 -2.56 13.32 18.36
CA ASP A 14 -2.90 14.52 19.16
C ASP A 14 -4.40 14.86 19.29
N ASP A 15 -4.88 14.98 20.54
CA ASP A 15 -6.30 15.22 20.86
C ASP A 15 -6.85 16.55 20.27
N ASP A 16 -5.99 17.50 19.91
CA ASP A 16 -6.38 18.82 19.40
C ASP A 16 -6.38 18.94 17.86
N TRP A 17 -5.66 18.08 17.12
CA TRP A 17 -5.61 18.18 15.67
C TRP A 17 -6.73 17.37 15.01
N ARG A 18 -7.60 18.05 14.27
CA ARG A 18 -8.67 17.41 13.48
C ARG A 18 -8.68 17.99 12.07
N PRO A 19 -8.80 17.14 11.03
CA PRO A 19 -8.91 17.64 9.68
C PRO A 19 -10.26 18.30 9.44
N ASP A 20 -10.24 19.42 8.72
CA ASP A 20 -11.41 20.00 8.08
C ASP A 20 -11.62 19.41 6.69
N ILE A 21 -10.54 18.95 6.06
CA ILE A 21 -10.52 18.38 4.71
C ILE A 21 -9.70 17.09 4.73
N VAL A 22 -10.26 16.02 4.15
CA VAL A 22 -9.54 14.78 3.86
C VAL A 22 -9.34 14.70 2.36
N VAL A 23 -8.09 14.59 1.93
CA VAL A 23 -7.68 14.43 0.53
C VAL A 23 -7.08 13.05 0.35
N GLY A 24 -7.76 12.17 -0.37
CA GLY A 24 -7.20 10.91 -0.84
C GLY A 24 -6.36 11.12 -2.08
N VAL A 25 -5.16 10.55 -2.11
CA VAL A 25 -4.26 10.55 -3.27
C VAL A 25 -3.86 9.11 -3.60
N ASP A 26 -4.36 8.63 -4.74
CA ASP A 26 -3.92 7.37 -5.34
C ASP A 26 -2.77 7.66 -6.30
N PHE A 27 -1.54 7.63 -5.79
CA PHE A 27 -0.32 7.79 -6.58
C PHE A 27 -0.06 6.52 -7.38
N GLY A 28 -0.78 6.32 -8.48
CA GLY A 28 -0.69 5.12 -9.31
C GLY A 28 0.56 5.07 -10.20
N MET A 29 0.85 3.88 -10.73
CA MET A 29 2.01 3.63 -11.60
C MET A 29 2.02 4.49 -12.87
N THR A 30 0.86 4.61 -13.52
CA THR A 30 0.69 5.35 -14.79
C THR A 30 -0.07 6.64 -14.63
N CYS A 31 -1.05 6.66 -13.73
CA CYS A 31 -1.90 7.82 -13.51
C CYS A 31 -2.20 7.97 -12.02
N THR A 32 -2.32 9.21 -11.58
CA THR A 32 -2.66 9.60 -10.21
C THR A 32 -4.10 10.08 -10.14
N GLY A 33 -4.85 9.61 -9.15
CA GLY A 33 -6.21 10.09 -8.84
C GLY A 33 -6.22 10.90 -7.54
N VAL A 34 -7.04 11.95 -7.49
CA VAL A 34 -7.26 12.73 -6.27
C VAL A 34 -8.75 12.85 -6.01
N ALA A 35 -9.17 12.56 -4.78
CA ALA A 35 -10.52 12.78 -4.32
C ALA A 35 -10.51 13.39 -2.92
N TYR A 36 -11.59 14.07 -2.53
CA TYR A 36 -11.65 14.71 -1.23
C TYR A 36 -13.05 14.70 -0.63
N SER A 37 -13.11 14.88 0.68
CA SER A 37 -14.34 15.18 1.42
C SER A 37 -14.05 16.25 2.48
N ILE A 38 -15.08 17.01 2.83
CA ILE A 38 -14.98 18.20 3.68
C ILE A 38 -15.92 18.01 4.87
N GLY A 39 -15.45 18.36 6.06
CA GLY A 39 -16.24 18.39 7.29
C GLY A 39 -17.10 19.66 7.41
N PRO A 40 -18.07 19.65 8.33
CA PRO A 40 -18.42 18.56 9.25
C PRO A 40 -19.33 17.48 8.64
N GLU A 41 -19.91 17.69 7.46
CA GLU A 41 -20.90 16.76 6.89
C GLU A 41 -20.27 15.44 6.42
N TRP A 42 -19.03 15.51 5.94
CA TRP A 42 -18.25 14.40 5.40
C TRP A 42 -19.06 13.61 4.36
N LEU A 43 -19.45 14.31 3.29
CA LEU A 43 -20.20 13.74 2.17
C LEU A 43 -19.35 12.70 1.40
N PRO A 44 -19.98 11.85 0.56
CA PRO A 44 -19.23 10.95 -0.32
C PRO A 44 -18.13 11.67 -1.11
N PRO A 45 -17.00 11.01 -1.42
CA PRO A 45 -15.83 11.65 -2.01
C PRO A 45 -16.14 12.35 -3.34
N ARG A 46 -15.55 13.53 -3.54
CA ARG A 46 -15.57 14.26 -4.82
C ARG A 46 -14.23 14.11 -5.50
N THR A 47 -14.23 13.76 -6.79
CA THR A 47 -13.01 13.59 -7.59
C THR A 47 -12.54 14.91 -8.19
N ILE A 48 -11.23 15.17 -8.16
CA ILE A 48 -10.61 16.23 -8.97
C ILE A 48 -10.49 15.72 -10.40
N GLN A 49 -11.20 16.36 -11.34
CA GLN A 49 -11.23 15.93 -12.75
C GLN A 49 -10.72 16.99 -13.74
N ARG A 50 -10.51 18.22 -13.27
CA ARG A 50 -10.03 19.35 -14.08
C ARG A 50 -8.53 19.48 -13.88
N TRP A 51 -7.75 18.98 -14.82
CA TRP A 51 -6.29 18.96 -14.74
C TRP A 51 -5.66 20.00 -15.65
N PRO A 52 -4.51 20.58 -15.30
CA PRO A 52 -3.78 21.46 -16.21
C PRO A 52 -3.33 20.69 -17.47
N GLY A 53 -3.22 21.39 -18.59
CA GLY A 53 -2.89 20.80 -19.90
C GLY A 53 -4.10 20.21 -20.65
N LYS A 54 -5.28 20.22 -20.03
CA LYS A 54 -6.55 19.87 -20.67
C LYS A 54 -7.40 21.10 -20.97
N LEU A 55 -8.21 21.02 -22.03
CA LEU A 55 -9.22 22.04 -22.30
C LEU A 55 -10.23 22.10 -21.16
N ILE A 56 -10.81 23.28 -20.91
CA ILE A 56 -11.76 23.49 -19.79
C ILE A 56 -12.98 22.55 -19.88
N SER A 57 -13.38 22.12 -21.07
CA SER A 57 -14.47 21.17 -21.29
C SER A 57 -14.07 19.70 -21.11
N GLU A 58 -12.77 19.38 -21.09
CA GLU A 58 -12.28 18.02 -20.92
C GLU A 58 -12.11 17.68 -19.45
N LEU A 59 -12.76 16.59 -19.02
CA LEU A 59 -12.60 16.02 -17.69
C LEU A 59 -11.81 14.72 -17.79
N ALA A 60 -10.92 14.49 -16.83
CA ALA A 60 -10.20 13.23 -16.69
C ALA A 60 -10.19 12.76 -15.24
N ASN A 61 -10.58 11.51 -14.99
CA ASN A 61 -10.64 10.94 -13.65
C ASN A 61 -9.26 10.87 -12.96
N LYS A 62 -8.19 10.81 -13.76
CA LYS A 62 -6.81 10.75 -13.32
C LYS A 62 -5.91 11.56 -14.25
N VAL A 63 -4.77 11.98 -13.71
CA VAL A 63 -3.70 12.66 -14.43
C VAL A 63 -2.49 11.73 -14.61
N PRO A 64 -1.75 11.78 -15.74
CA PRO A 64 -0.56 10.94 -15.93
C PRO A 64 0.48 11.15 -14.82
N THR A 65 1.03 10.06 -14.31
CA THR A 65 2.16 10.06 -13.36
C THR A 65 3.46 10.30 -14.12
N ALA A 66 3.60 11.51 -14.65
CA ALA A 66 4.70 11.94 -15.49
C ALA A 66 5.19 13.33 -15.06
N ILE A 67 6.51 13.53 -15.12
CA ILE A 67 7.13 14.83 -14.83
C ILE A 67 8.25 15.11 -15.83
N GLU A 68 8.26 16.32 -16.39
CA GLU A 68 9.23 16.76 -17.39
C GLU A 68 10.20 17.76 -16.76
N TYR A 69 11.50 17.58 -17.03
CA TYR A 69 12.56 18.47 -16.54
C TYR A 69 13.17 19.30 -17.66
N GLU A 70 13.52 20.54 -17.33
CA GLU A 70 14.29 21.40 -18.22
C GLU A 70 15.79 21.10 -18.11
N SER A 71 16.45 20.87 -19.25
CA SER A 71 17.90 20.70 -19.32
C SER A 71 18.59 22.04 -19.60
N PRO A 72 19.69 22.41 -18.91
CA PRO A 72 20.44 21.63 -17.91
C PRO A 72 20.05 21.95 -16.45
N SER A 73 19.08 22.85 -16.22
CA SER A 73 18.72 23.34 -14.87
C SER A 73 18.18 22.23 -13.95
N ASN A 74 17.68 21.14 -14.56
CA ASN A 74 17.04 20.03 -13.88
C ASN A 74 15.90 20.50 -12.96
N SER A 75 15.23 21.58 -13.39
CA SER A 75 14.04 22.13 -12.75
C SER A 75 12.79 21.57 -13.42
N VAL A 76 11.70 21.48 -12.66
CA VAL A 76 10.43 20.96 -13.17
C VAL A 76 9.88 21.93 -14.22
N LYS A 77 9.74 21.44 -15.46
CA LYS A 77 9.20 22.18 -16.61
C LYS A 77 7.68 22.00 -16.72
N SER A 78 7.23 20.75 -16.64
CA SER A 78 5.83 20.35 -16.84
C SER A 78 5.54 19.06 -16.07
N TRP A 79 4.26 18.76 -15.88
CA TRP A 79 3.82 17.51 -15.25
C TRP A 79 2.46 17.07 -15.80
N GLY A 80 2.15 15.78 -15.68
CA GLY A 80 0.87 15.24 -16.12
C GLY A 80 0.59 15.48 -17.60
N PHE A 81 -0.59 16.01 -17.92
CA PHE A 81 -0.97 16.30 -19.32
C PHE A 81 -0.19 17.45 -19.96
N LEU A 82 0.60 18.22 -19.19
CA LEU A 82 1.44 19.28 -19.73
C LEU A 82 2.77 18.76 -20.31
N CYS A 83 3.15 17.51 -20.05
CA CYS A 83 4.39 16.94 -20.57
C CYS A 83 4.36 16.85 -22.10
N ASN A 84 5.43 17.29 -22.76
CA ASN A 84 5.50 17.28 -24.23
C ASN A 84 5.93 15.91 -24.78
N THR A 85 4.98 14.97 -24.87
CA THR A 85 5.24 13.59 -25.36
C THR A 85 5.58 13.50 -26.85
N GLU A 86 5.35 14.57 -27.62
CA GLU A 86 5.62 14.61 -29.06
C GLU A 86 7.07 14.96 -29.39
N ASP A 87 7.73 15.74 -28.53
CA ASP A 87 9.13 16.14 -28.71
C ASP A 87 10.07 15.08 -28.10
N PRO A 88 10.88 14.38 -28.93
CA PRO A 88 11.82 13.37 -28.46
C PRO A 88 12.94 13.90 -27.55
N ALA A 89 13.20 15.21 -27.57
CA ALA A 89 14.19 15.84 -26.71
C ALA A 89 13.68 16.11 -25.29
N SER A 90 12.37 15.94 -25.03
CA SER A 90 11.78 16.17 -23.72
C SER A 90 12.28 15.15 -22.69
N ASP A 91 12.79 15.64 -21.56
CA ASP A 91 13.23 14.78 -20.47
C ASP A 91 12.07 14.41 -19.53
N ILE A 92 11.20 13.51 -19.99
CA ILE A 92 10.02 13.05 -19.25
C ILE A 92 10.37 11.81 -18.43
N LYS A 93 10.09 11.86 -17.12
CA LYS A 93 10.24 10.76 -16.18
C LYS A 93 8.88 10.14 -15.89
N GLU A 94 8.76 8.84 -16.18
CA GLU A 94 7.56 8.03 -15.97
C GLU A 94 7.92 6.73 -15.23
N TYR A 95 6.94 6.00 -14.70
CA TYR A 95 7.10 4.71 -14.01
C TYR A 95 8.07 4.70 -12.82
N PHE A 96 8.44 5.88 -12.32
CA PHE A 96 9.41 6.02 -11.25
C PHE A 96 8.96 5.39 -9.92
N LYS A 97 7.66 5.15 -9.76
CA LYS A 97 7.11 4.36 -8.65
C LYS A 97 7.69 2.93 -8.59
N LEU A 98 8.09 2.31 -9.71
CA LEU A 98 8.75 0.99 -9.74
C LEU A 98 10.12 1.00 -9.07
N HIS A 99 10.75 2.16 -8.96
CA HIS A 99 12.12 2.31 -8.49
C HIS A 99 12.21 2.82 -7.04
N LEU A 100 11.08 2.90 -6.33
CA LEU A 100 11.02 3.36 -4.93
C LEU A 100 11.37 2.27 -3.91
N ALA A 101 11.12 0.99 -4.24
CA ALA A 101 11.40 -0.14 -3.37
C ALA A 101 12.87 -0.60 -3.49
N PRO A 102 13.55 -0.97 -2.38
CA PRO A 102 14.92 -1.48 -2.39
C PRO A 102 15.06 -2.71 -3.31
N GLY A 103 16.19 -2.82 -4.03
CA GLY A 103 16.43 -3.92 -4.97
C GLY A 103 15.65 -3.86 -6.28
N SER A 104 14.79 -2.84 -6.48
CA SER A 104 14.01 -2.65 -7.70
C SER A 104 14.83 -1.93 -8.78
N HIS A 105 15.85 -2.61 -9.30
CA HIS A 105 16.63 -2.15 -10.46
C HIS A 105 16.48 -3.13 -11.63
N PRO A 106 15.33 -3.15 -12.33
CA PRO A 106 15.18 -3.98 -13.53
C PRO A 106 16.24 -3.68 -14.60
N ASP A 107 16.65 -2.41 -14.72
CA ASP A 107 17.50 -1.94 -15.84
C ASP A 107 18.77 -1.19 -15.41
N GLY A 108 19.04 -1.03 -14.10
CA GLY A 108 20.22 -0.33 -13.55
C GLY A 108 20.35 1.17 -13.84
N LYS A 109 19.49 1.75 -14.71
CA LYS A 109 19.59 3.14 -15.19
C LYS A 109 19.00 4.19 -14.25
N ILE A 110 18.02 3.82 -13.43
CA ILE A 110 17.32 4.73 -12.51
C ILE A 110 17.63 4.32 -11.08
N THR A 111 18.22 5.24 -10.32
CA THR A 111 18.50 5.05 -8.90
C THR A 111 17.26 5.31 -8.05
N ARG A 112 17.20 4.70 -6.87
CA ARG A 112 16.13 4.95 -5.89
C ARG A 112 16.06 6.43 -5.47
N VAL A 113 17.22 7.09 -5.37
CA VAL A 113 17.32 8.51 -5.01
C VAL A 113 16.69 9.39 -6.08
N GLU A 114 16.94 9.11 -7.36
CA GLU A 114 16.29 9.82 -8.47
C GLU A 114 14.77 9.61 -8.45
N ALA A 115 14.32 8.37 -8.26
CA ALA A 115 12.89 8.06 -8.18
C ALA A 115 12.20 8.78 -7.00
N GLN A 116 12.85 8.85 -5.84
CA GLN A 116 12.37 9.59 -4.67
C GLN A 116 12.29 11.10 -4.93
N ARG A 117 13.26 11.66 -5.67
CA ARG A 117 13.23 13.06 -6.09
C ARG A 117 12.06 13.33 -7.03
N TRP A 118 11.89 12.50 -8.05
CA TRP A 118 10.78 12.64 -9.02
C TRP A 118 9.42 12.49 -8.34
N LEU A 119 9.29 11.58 -7.36
CA LEU A 119 8.12 11.47 -6.49
C LEU A 119 7.85 12.78 -5.76
N GLN A 120 8.84 13.33 -5.06
CA GLN A 120 8.68 14.56 -4.28
C GLN A 120 8.27 15.74 -5.17
N ASP A 121 8.91 15.90 -6.33
CA ASP A 121 8.61 16.96 -7.28
C ASP A 121 7.21 16.83 -7.88
N TYR A 122 6.81 15.61 -8.26
CA TYR A 122 5.49 15.33 -8.82
C TYR A 122 4.37 15.54 -7.80
N ILE A 123 4.52 15.03 -6.56
CA ILE A 123 3.54 15.23 -5.50
C ILE A 123 3.44 16.70 -5.10
N ARG A 124 4.55 17.46 -5.12
CA ARG A 124 4.51 18.92 -4.94
C ARG A 124 3.60 19.58 -5.99
N CYS A 125 3.69 19.18 -7.26
CA CYS A 125 2.83 19.71 -8.32
C CYS A 125 1.34 19.36 -8.10
N ILE A 126 1.05 18.12 -7.69
CA ILE A 126 -0.30 17.69 -7.31
C ILE A 126 -0.84 18.55 -6.16
N CYS A 127 -0.06 18.72 -5.10
CA CYS A 127 -0.45 19.52 -3.94
C CYS A 127 -0.70 20.98 -4.33
N GLN A 128 0.13 21.57 -5.21
CA GLN A 128 -0.08 22.94 -5.68
C GLN A 128 -1.40 23.11 -6.42
N HIS A 129 -1.71 22.16 -7.31
CA HIS A 129 -2.96 22.18 -8.06
C HIS A 129 -4.19 22.01 -7.15
N VAL A 130 -4.15 21.04 -6.24
CA VAL A 130 -5.26 20.77 -5.30
C VAL A 130 -5.45 21.93 -4.31
N THR A 131 -4.36 22.51 -3.81
CA THR A 131 -4.38 23.71 -2.94
C THR A 131 -4.98 24.90 -3.68
N ALA A 132 -4.64 25.12 -4.94
CA ALA A 132 -5.24 26.17 -5.76
C ALA A 132 -6.75 25.94 -5.94
N HIS A 133 -7.16 24.71 -6.28
CA HIS A 133 -8.58 24.34 -6.37
C HIS A 133 -9.35 24.66 -5.09
N PHE A 134 -8.80 24.35 -3.92
CA PHE A 134 -9.47 24.68 -2.66
C PHE A 134 -9.48 26.17 -2.36
N ARG A 135 -8.41 26.90 -2.66
CA ARG A 135 -8.38 28.37 -2.51
C ARG A 135 -9.48 29.05 -3.34
N ASP A 136 -9.75 28.52 -4.53
CA ASP A 136 -10.73 29.09 -5.45
C ASP A 136 -12.17 28.67 -5.12
N THR A 137 -12.36 27.56 -4.38
CA THR A 137 -13.68 26.97 -4.13
C THR A 137 -14.15 27.00 -2.68
N LEU A 138 -13.25 27.24 -1.72
CA LEU A 138 -13.54 27.22 -0.29
C LEU A 138 -13.16 28.54 0.39
N PRO A 139 -14.08 29.17 1.15
CA PRO A 139 -13.74 30.33 1.95
C PRO A 139 -12.77 29.93 3.08
N SER A 140 -11.82 30.81 3.40
CA SER A 140 -10.90 30.63 4.53
C SER A 140 -10.04 29.35 4.49
N PHE A 141 -9.82 28.76 3.31
CA PHE A 141 -9.01 27.55 3.16
C PHE A 141 -7.61 27.63 3.80
N ALA A 142 -7.01 28.82 3.86
CA ALA A 142 -5.66 29.02 4.44
C ALA A 142 -5.52 28.57 5.90
N VAL A 143 -6.62 28.57 6.68
CA VAL A 143 -6.63 28.14 8.09
C VAL A 143 -7.17 26.73 8.30
N CYS A 144 -7.58 26.04 7.23
CA CYS A 144 -8.11 24.68 7.33
C CYS A 144 -7.01 23.67 7.57
N ASN A 145 -7.30 22.68 8.40
CA ASN A 145 -6.48 21.48 8.55
C ASN A 145 -6.77 20.49 7.41
N VAL A 146 -5.73 20.11 6.67
CA VAL A 146 -5.81 19.19 5.53
C VAL A 146 -5.03 17.92 5.83
N GLU A 147 -5.74 16.79 5.83
CA GLU A 147 -5.13 15.46 5.93
C GLU A 147 -5.04 14.82 4.55
N TRP A 148 -3.80 14.59 4.11
CA TRP A 148 -3.48 13.96 2.84
C TRP A 148 -3.24 12.47 3.07
N VAL A 149 -4.17 11.63 2.61
CA VAL A 149 -4.17 10.19 2.79
C VAL A 149 -3.70 9.53 1.50
N PHE A 150 -2.57 8.84 1.55
CA PHE A 150 -1.99 8.13 0.40
C PHE A 150 -2.21 6.63 0.53
N SER A 151 -2.50 5.97 -0.59
CA SER A 151 -2.36 4.51 -0.69
C SER A 151 -0.89 4.13 -0.82
N VAL A 152 -0.58 2.88 -0.48
CA VAL A 152 0.70 2.25 -0.78
C VAL A 152 0.51 0.96 -1.59
N PRO A 153 1.48 0.59 -2.44
CA PRO A 153 1.44 -0.68 -3.14
C PRO A 153 1.36 -1.86 -2.17
N THR A 154 0.53 -2.85 -2.50
CA THR A 154 0.44 -4.07 -1.69
C THR A 154 1.75 -4.87 -1.66
N THR A 155 2.60 -4.67 -2.67
CA THR A 155 3.94 -5.29 -2.74
C THR A 155 4.93 -4.75 -1.71
N TRP A 156 4.63 -3.62 -1.07
CA TRP A 156 5.54 -2.99 -0.10
C TRP A 156 5.41 -3.67 1.27
N LYS A 157 6.40 -4.51 1.60
CA LYS A 157 6.46 -5.26 2.86
C LYS A 157 7.42 -4.66 3.90
N ASP A 158 8.32 -3.77 3.49
CA ASP A 158 9.27 -3.10 4.39
C ASP A 158 8.70 -1.78 4.91
N VAL A 159 8.31 -1.76 6.18
CA VAL A 159 7.77 -0.56 6.85
C VAL A 159 8.76 0.61 6.86
N ARG A 160 10.08 0.37 6.88
CA ARG A 160 11.10 1.45 6.82
C ARG A 160 10.95 2.28 5.55
N MET A 161 10.64 1.62 4.43
CA MET A 161 10.46 2.27 3.14
C MET A 161 9.15 3.09 3.09
N VAL A 162 8.11 2.61 3.76
CA VAL A 162 6.85 3.35 3.94
C VAL A 162 7.09 4.63 4.75
N GLU A 163 7.87 4.54 5.82
CA GLU A 163 8.26 5.69 6.66
C GLU A 163 9.06 6.74 5.89
N GLU A 164 10.10 6.30 5.16
CA GLU A 164 10.89 7.18 4.30
C GLU A 164 10.00 7.89 3.26
N THR A 165 9.08 7.15 2.65
CA THR A 165 8.11 7.71 1.69
C THR A 165 7.18 8.72 2.36
N ARG A 166 6.65 8.44 3.56
CA ARG A 166 5.81 9.40 4.31
C ARG A 166 6.54 10.71 4.56
N HIS A 167 7.83 10.66 4.90
CA HIS A 167 8.64 11.88 5.07
C HIS A 167 8.81 12.67 3.77
N LEU A 168 9.00 12.00 2.64
CA LEU A 168 9.08 12.64 1.32
C LEU A 168 7.75 13.32 0.96
N LEU A 169 6.63 12.64 1.20
CA LEU A 169 5.28 13.15 0.96
C LEU A 169 4.98 14.38 1.84
N GLN A 170 5.28 14.31 3.14
CA GLN A 170 5.10 15.46 4.05
C GLN A 170 5.89 16.69 3.59
N ARG A 171 7.15 16.49 3.15
CA ARG A 171 7.96 17.57 2.58
C ARG A 171 7.33 18.13 1.29
N ALA A 172 6.87 17.26 0.40
CA ALA A 172 6.24 17.66 -0.86
C ALA A 172 4.95 18.48 -0.62
N ILE A 173 4.12 18.06 0.33
CA ILE A 173 2.88 18.76 0.72
C ILE A 173 3.20 20.14 1.27
N ASN A 174 4.15 20.25 2.20
CA ASN A 174 4.51 21.53 2.81
C ASN A 174 5.06 22.52 1.77
N MET A 175 5.86 22.04 0.81
CA MET A 175 6.34 22.86 -0.31
C MET A 175 5.27 23.14 -1.36
N GLY A 176 4.27 22.26 -1.47
CA GLY A 176 3.22 22.31 -2.48
C GLY A 176 1.95 23.04 -2.03
N SER A 177 1.90 23.53 -0.79
CA SER A 177 0.70 24.17 -0.22
C SER A 177 0.96 25.65 0.13
N PRO A 178 1.25 26.51 -0.86
CA PRO A 178 1.63 27.90 -0.60
C PRO A 178 0.52 28.67 0.11
N GLY A 179 0.89 29.42 1.15
CA GLY A 179 -0.03 30.22 1.98
C GLY A 179 -0.72 29.44 3.11
N MET A 180 -0.40 28.15 3.28
CA MET A 180 -0.81 27.37 4.44
C MET A 180 0.36 27.18 5.41
N SER A 181 0.05 27.08 6.69
CA SER A 181 1.05 26.73 7.70
C SER A 181 1.38 25.24 7.67
N PRO A 182 2.65 24.81 7.86
CA PRO A 182 3.02 23.39 7.86
C PRO A 182 2.24 22.53 8.86
N GLU A 183 1.86 23.08 10.02
CA GLU A 183 1.06 22.40 11.05
C GLU A 183 -0.39 22.11 10.62
N ASN A 184 -0.90 22.83 9.62
CA ASN A 184 -2.23 22.59 9.07
C ASN A 184 -2.23 21.44 8.04
N ASN A 185 -1.05 20.94 7.65
CA ASN A 185 -0.92 19.90 6.64
C ASN A 185 -0.35 18.63 7.22
N ARG A 186 -1.03 17.51 6.94
CA ARG A 186 -0.60 16.21 7.47
C ARG A 186 -0.62 15.11 6.42
N ALA A 187 0.53 14.48 6.21
CA ALA A 187 0.65 13.27 5.41
C ALA A 187 0.30 12.03 6.25
N VAL A 188 -0.57 11.18 5.74
CA VAL A 188 -0.95 9.90 6.32
C VAL A 188 -0.80 8.81 5.27
N ILE A 189 -0.15 7.71 5.64
CA ILE A 189 -0.23 6.47 4.87
C ILE A 189 -1.49 5.76 5.31
N GLY A 190 -2.47 5.70 4.41
CA GLY A 190 -3.75 5.06 4.64
C GLY A 190 -3.68 3.57 4.32
N LEU A 191 -4.69 3.10 3.60
CA LEU A 191 -4.84 1.71 3.20
C LEU A 191 -3.86 1.31 2.09
N THR A 192 -3.60 0.00 1.93
CA THR A 192 -3.00 -0.49 0.68
C THR A 192 -3.97 -0.28 -0.48
N GLU A 193 -3.47 -0.32 -1.72
CA GLU A 193 -4.31 -0.18 -2.92
C GLU A 193 -5.47 -1.19 -2.95
N ALA A 194 -5.21 -2.47 -2.67
CA ALA A 194 -6.28 -3.49 -2.60
C ALA A 194 -7.24 -3.29 -1.42
N GLU A 195 -6.75 -2.87 -0.25
CA GLU A 195 -7.64 -2.57 0.88
C GLU A 195 -8.55 -1.38 0.56
N ALA A 196 -8.03 -0.31 -0.04
CA ALA A 196 -8.82 0.84 -0.43
C ALA A 196 -9.87 0.46 -1.50
N ALA A 197 -9.47 -0.30 -2.52
CA ALA A 197 -10.40 -0.81 -3.52
C ALA A 197 -11.51 -1.67 -2.90
N ALA A 198 -11.19 -2.47 -1.87
CA ALA A 198 -12.18 -3.24 -1.14
C ALA A 198 -13.19 -2.36 -0.39
N VAL A 199 -12.72 -1.32 0.31
CA VAL A 199 -13.60 -0.37 1.01
C VAL A 199 -14.58 0.28 0.04
N TYR A 200 -14.10 0.69 -1.13
CA TYR A 200 -14.96 1.25 -2.18
C TYR A 200 -15.98 0.22 -2.68
N ALA A 201 -15.53 -0.98 -3.02
CA ALA A 201 -16.40 -2.01 -3.57
C ALA A 201 -17.49 -2.44 -2.56
N CYS A 202 -17.17 -2.51 -1.27
CA CYS A 202 -18.12 -2.92 -0.23
C CYS A 202 -19.21 -1.88 0.04
N LYS A 203 -19.02 -0.61 -0.35
CA LYS A 203 -20.07 0.44 -0.26
C LYS A 203 -21.34 0.04 -1.01
N GLU A 204 -21.20 -0.70 -2.11
CA GLU A 204 -22.33 -1.11 -2.96
C GLU A 204 -23.25 -2.12 -2.27
N HIS A 205 -22.78 -2.77 -1.18
CA HIS A 205 -23.51 -3.80 -0.43
C HIS A 205 -24.21 -4.77 -1.39
N TYR A 206 -23.40 -5.57 -2.12
CA TYR A 206 -23.89 -6.53 -3.09
C TYR A 206 -24.95 -7.43 -2.44
N GLN A 207 -26.12 -7.56 -3.07
CA GLN A 207 -27.17 -8.42 -2.53
C GLN A 207 -26.71 -9.88 -2.55
N GLU A 208 -26.96 -10.62 -1.48
CA GLU A 208 -26.92 -12.07 -1.52
C GLU A 208 -27.94 -12.54 -2.55
N VAL A 209 -27.46 -13.08 -3.67
CA VAL A 209 -28.34 -13.82 -4.56
C VAL A 209 -28.33 -15.23 -4.02
N GLU A 210 -29.45 -15.65 -3.40
CA GLU A 210 -29.62 -17.04 -2.99
C GLU A 210 -29.35 -17.94 -4.21
N PRO A 211 -28.37 -18.86 -4.14
CA PRO A 211 -28.26 -19.89 -5.16
C PRO A 211 -29.50 -20.77 -5.06
N GLN A 212 -30.31 -20.82 -6.13
CA GLN A 212 -31.60 -21.56 -6.20
C GLN A 212 -31.52 -23.07 -5.88
N TYR A 213 -30.34 -23.62 -5.55
CA TYR A 213 -30.10 -25.06 -5.42
C TYR A 213 -29.13 -25.46 -4.28
N VAL A 214 -28.98 -24.67 -3.21
CA VAL A 214 -28.19 -25.09 -2.04
C VAL A 214 -29.10 -25.38 -0.85
N GLU A 215 -29.25 -26.66 -0.50
CA GLU A 215 -29.91 -27.09 0.74
C GLU A 215 -29.22 -26.45 1.95
N ARG A 216 -30.04 -25.92 2.87
CA ARG A 216 -29.64 -25.04 3.97
C ARG A 216 -28.89 -25.79 5.07
N ASP A 217 -27.78 -25.22 5.51
CA ASP A 217 -27.26 -25.38 6.88
C ASP A 217 -27.35 -24.00 7.58
N PRO A 218 -27.91 -23.88 8.80
CA PRO A 218 -28.22 -22.61 9.43
C PRO A 218 -26.98 -22.08 10.16
N VAL A 219 -25.99 -21.63 9.41
CA VAL A 219 -24.87 -20.83 9.95
C VAL A 219 -24.93 -19.46 9.29
N ILE A 220 -24.74 -18.40 10.08
CA ILE A 220 -24.76 -17.00 9.63
C ILE A 220 -23.82 -16.87 8.42
N HIS A 221 -24.37 -16.64 7.23
CA HIS A 221 -23.58 -16.45 6.02
C HIS A 221 -23.08 -15.02 5.99
N TYR A 222 -21.77 -14.83 6.04
CA TYR A 222 -21.14 -13.55 5.76
C TYR A 222 -20.71 -13.52 4.29
N GLN A 223 -20.64 -12.34 3.67
CA GLN A 223 -20.16 -12.21 2.29
C GLN A 223 -18.63 -12.23 2.27
N GLN A 224 -18.03 -13.21 1.61
CA GLN A 224 -16.60 -13.23 1.33
C GLN A 224 -16.34 -12.67 -0.07
N LEU A 225 -15.41 -11.71 -0.14
CA LEU A 225 -15.02 -10.99 -1.34
C LEU A 225 -13.52 -11.17 -1.60
N LEU A 226 -13.18 -11.37 -2.87
CA LEU A 226 -11.82 -11.43 -3.39
C LEU A 226 -11.64 -10.21 -4.30
N ILE A 227 -10.68 -9.33 -4.01
CA ILE A 227 -10.41 -8.14 -4.84
C ILE A 227 -9.24 -8.43 -5.80
N VAL A 228 -9.30 -7.93 -7.04
CA VAL A 228 -8.29 -8.14 -8.09
C VAL A 228 -7.64 -6.83 -8.54
N GLU A 229 -6.35 -6.74 -8.23
CA GLU A 229 -5.19 -6.18 -8.99
C GLU A 229 -3.96 -6.49 -8.12
N ASP A 230 -4.13 -6.27 -6.81
CA ASP A 230 -3.52 -7.06 -5.74
C ASP A 230 -4.59 -7.91 -5.06
N VAL A 231 -4.22 -9.08 -4.52
CA VAL A 231 -5.18 -10.05 -4.01
C VAL A 231 -5.40 -9.88 -2.52
N ASN A 232 -6.66 -9.66 -2.15
CA ASN A 232 -7.13 -9.62 -0.76
C ASN A 232 -8.43 -10.40 -0.61
N ILE A 233 -8.49 -11.33 0.34
CA ILE A 233 -9.70 -12.09 0.70
C ILE A 233 -10.27 -11.50 1.98
N LEU A 234 -11.49 -10.96 1.87
CA LEU A 234 -12.12 -10.17 2.92
C LEU A 234 -13.52 -10.70 3.24
N GLN A 235 -13.88 -10.68 4.51
CA GLN A 235 -15.24 -10.92 4.98
C GLN A 235 -15.94 -9.59 5.24
N LEU A 236 -17.07 -9.32 4.59
CA LEU A 236 -17.95 -8.21 4.96
C LEU A 236 -18.81 -8.61 6.17
N LYS A 237 -18.57 -7.93 7.30
CA LYS A 237 -19.25 -8.18 8.59
C LYS A 237 -20.46 -7.29 8.82
N SER A 238 -20.53 -6.16 8.11
CA SER A 238 -21.57 -5.15 8.28
C SER A 238 -22.75 -5.37 7.32
N ALA A 239 -23.96 -5.14 7.80
CA ALA A 239 -25.16 -5.17 6.96
C ALA A 239 -25.35 -3.87 6.18
N ARG A 240 -26.24 -3.90 5.18
CA ARG A 240 -26.59 -2.70 4.39
C ARG A 240 -27.06 -1.55 5.27
N GLY A 241 -26.40 -0.40 5.15
CA GLY A 241 -26.70 0.82 5.91
C GLY A 241 -25.87 0.98 7.19
N GLU A 242 -25.24 -0.09 7.66
CA GLU A 242 -24.25 -0.04 8.73
C GLU A 242 -22.91 0.53 8.20
N PRO A 243 -22.04 1.05 9.09
CA PRO A 243 -20.67 1.37 8.70
C PRO A 243 -19.96 0.11 8.19
N THR A 244 -19.22 0.21 7.10
CA THR A 244 -18.48 -0.89 6.49
C THR A 244 -17.51 -1.49 7.51
N LYS A 245 -17.62 -2.80 7.74
CA LYS A 245 -16.69 -3.58 8.58
C LYS A 245 -16.20 -4.80 7.81
N LEU A 246 -14.89 -4.97 7.79
CA LEU A 246 -14.17 -6.00 7.06
C LEU A 246 -13.24 -6.77 8.00
N ASP A 247 -13.16 -8.08 7.81
CA ASP A 247 -12.13 -8.94 8.41
C ASP A 247 -11.28 -9.59 7.31
N GLN A 248 -10.00 -9.80 7.59
CA GLN A 248 -9.04 -10.40 6.65
C GLN A 248 -8.88 -11.90 6.90
N PHE A 249 -9.04 -12.71 5.86
CA PHE A 249 -8.78 -14.17 5.92
C PHE A 249 -7.28 -14.52 5.81
N GLY A 250 -6.47 -13.59 5.31
CA GLY A 250 -5.03 -13.74 5.12
C GLY A 250 -4.37 -12.39 4.88
N SER A 251 -3.04 -12.37 4.82
CA SER A 251 -2.31 -11.15 4.48
C SER A 251 -2.52 -10.76 3.03
N VAL A 252 -2.62 -9.46 2.77
CA VAL A 252 -2.74 -8.92 1.42
C VAL A 252 -1.49 -9.27 0.61
N GLU A 253 -1.66 -9.76 -0.62
CA GLU A 253 -0.56 -10.21 -1.47
C GLU A 253 -0.60 -9.50 -2.83
N GLY A 254 0.48 -8.81 -3.18
CA GLY A 254 0.67 -8.16 -4.47
C GLY A 254 1.81 -8.79 -5.26
N ARG A 255 1.71 -8.73 -6.59
CA ARG A 255 2.79 -9.10 -7.53
C ARG A 255 2.89 -8.02 -8.61
N PRO A 256 4.00 -7.92 -9.36
CA PRO A 256 4.14 -7.01 -10.49
C PRO A 256 3.27 -7.45 -11.69
N ILE A 257 1.96 -7.49 -11.48
CA ILE A 257 0.91 -7.85 -12.43
C ILE A 257 0.08 -6.59 -12.62
N GLY A 258 -0.09 -6.16 -13.87
CA GLY A 258 -0.84 -4.94 -14.14
C GLY A 258 -0.67 -4.45 -15.56
N SER A 259 -1.46 -3.42 -15.93
CA SER A 259 -1.52 -2.91 -17.30
C SER A 259 -0.16 -2.45 -17.85
N VAL A 260 0.71 -1.90 -16.99
CA VAL A 260 2.07 -1.46 -17.35
C VAL A 260 2.93 -2.61 -17.88
N PHE A 261 2.75 -3.82 -17.37
CA PHE A 261 3.54 -4.96 -17.80
C PHE A 261 3.09 -5.49 -19.17
N ILE A 262 1.87 -5.18 -19.60
CA ILE A 262 1.42 -5.37 -20.98
C ILE A 262 2.14 -4.40 -21.91
N ASP A 263 2.25 -3.13 -21.50
CA ASP A 263 2.99 -2.11 -22.26
C ASP A 263 4.47 -2.50 -22.41
N ARG A 264 5.09 -3.03 -21.35
CA ARG A 264 6.48 -3.51 -21.38
C ARG A 264 6.69 -4.73 -22.28
N GLY A 265 5.75 -5.68 -22.26
CA GLY A 265 5.77 -6.84 -23.16
C GLY A 265 5.73 -6.38 -24.62
N MET A 266 4.79 -5.49 -24.95
CA MET A 266 4.69 -4.93 -26.30
C MET A 266 5.91 -4.09 -26.68
N HIS A 267 6.44 -3.28 -25.75
CA HIS A 267 7.65 -2.50 -25.97
C HIS A 267 8.83 -3.40 -26.36
N SER A 268 9.01 -4.52 -25.65
CA SER A 268 10.10 -5.47 -25.90
C SER A 268 9.95 -6.12 -27.28
N LEU A 269 8.73 -6.54 -27.64
CA LEU A 269 8.44 -7.10 -28.96
C LEU A 269 8.73 -6.10 -30.09
N ILE A 270 8.25 -4.86 -29.98
CA ILE A 270 8.50 -3.81 -30.97
C ILE A 270 10.00 -3.49 -31.03
N CYS A 271 10.67 -3.39 -29.88
CA CYS A 271 12.10 -3.12 -29.81
C CYS A 271 12.92 -4.21 -30.49
N GLU A 272 12.56 -5.49 -30.32
CA GLU A 272 13.20 -6.61 -31.01
C GLU A 272 13.08 -6.48 -32.53
N ARG A 273 11.86 -6.19 -33.04
CA ARG A 273 11.63 -5.96 -34.47
C ARG A 273 12.43 -4.77 -34.99
N LEU A 274 12.41 -3.65 -34.26
CA LEU A 274 13.15 -2.43 -34.63
C LEU A 274 14.67 -2.58 -34.53
N SER A 275 15.19 -3.51 -33.71
CA SER A 275 16.63 -3.74 -33.59
C SER A 275 17.25 -4.22 -34.90
N LYS A 276 16.44 -4.83 -35.78
CA LYS A 276 16.83 -5.21 -37.15
C LYS A 276 17.03 -3.99 -38.07
N LEU A 277 16.56 -2.81 -37.67
CA LEU A 277 16.53 -1.57 -38.45
C LEU A 277 17.41 -0.47 -37.86
N HIS A 278 18.36 -0.78 -36.99
CA HIS A 278 19.12 0.21 -36.21
C HIS A 278 19.69 1.36 -37.07
N ASP A 279 20.30 1.06 -38.21
CA ASP A 279 20.93 2.06 -39.09
C ASP A 279 19.93 2.97 -39.83
N ARG A 280 18.65 2.57 -39.85
CA ARG A 280 17.55 3.26 -40.53
C ARG A 280 16.70 4.13 -39.60
N LEU A 281 16.97 4.10 -38.29
CA LEU A 281 16.25 4.90 -37.30
C LEU A 281 17.08 6.12 -36.88
N ASP A 282 16.40 7.25 -36.68
CA ASP A 282 16.99 8.47 -36.15
C ASP A 282 17.12 8.44 -34.61
N MET A 283 16.47 7.47 -33.96
CA MET A 283 16.46 7.26 -32.52
C MET A 283 16.78 5.79 -32.21
N SER A 284 17.17 5.50 -30.97
CA SER A 284 17.37 4.11 -30.55
C SER A 284 16.09 3.28 -30.71
N PRO A 285 16.17 1.98 -31.07
CA PRO A 285 15.00 1.10 -31.17
C PRO A 285 14.10 1.12 -29.93
N SER A 286 14.71 1.18 -28.74
CA SER A 286 13.99 1.25 -27.46
C SER A 286 13.18 2.53 -27.32
N HIS A 287 13.74 3.69 -27.69
CA HIS A 287 13.03 4.96 -27.64
C HIS A 287 11.94 5.04 -28.73
N THR A 288 12.20 4.54 -29.94
CA THR A 288 11.19 4.46 -31.00
C THR A 288 10.02 3.56 -30.59
N ALA A 289 10.30 2.37 -30.03
CA ALA A 289 9.28 1.47 -29.50
C ALA A 289 8.43 2.13 -28.41
N TRP A 290 9.06 2.91 -27.52
CA TRP A 290 8.36 3.68 -26.50
C TRP A 290 7.34 4.64 -27.09
N ARG A 291 7.72 5.39 -28.14
CA ARG A 291 6.80 6.31 -28.83
C ARG A 291 5.67 5.57 -29.55
N MET A 292 5.93 4.39 -30.10
CA MET A 292 4.91 3.58 -30.79
C MET A 292 3.82 3.06 -29.85
N ILE A 293 4.16 2.74 -28.59
CA ILE A 293 3.18 2.26 -27.61
C ILE A 293 2.35 3.40 -26.97
N LEU A 294 2.69 4.66 -27.25
CA LEU A 294 1.87 5.82 -26.86
C LEU A 294 0.69 6.00 -27.83
N GLY A 295 -0.40 6.60 -27.34
CA GLY A 295 -1.54 6.98 -28.18
C GLY A 295 -2.36 5.81 -28.74
N ARG A 296 -2.17 5.46 -30.02
CA ARG A 296 -3.03 4.48 -30.75
C ARG A 296 -3.00 3.09 -30.11
N PHE A 297 -1.82 2.63 -29.69
CA PHE A 297 -1.68 1.35 -29.01
C PHE A 297 -2.48 1.29 -27.70
N GLN A 298 -2.41 2.34 -26.87
CA GLN A 298 -3.16 2.39 -25.61
C GLN A 298 -4.67 2.23 -25.83
N ARG A 299 -5.23 2.85 -26.87
CA ARG A 299 -6.65 2.69 -27.22
C ARG A 299 -6.99 1.24 -27.60
N LEU A 300 -6.15 0.59 -28.40
CA LEU A 300 -6.33 -0.83 -28.75
C LEU A 300 -6.23 -1.71 -27.50
N LYS A 301 -5.18 -1.55 -26.68
CA LYS A 301 -4.96 -2.31 -25.45
C LYS A 301 -6.17 -2.22 -24.52
N CYS A 302 -6.70 -1.03 -24.31
CA CYS A 302 -7.89 -0.82 -23.45
C CYS A 302 -9.17 -1.41 -24.05
N ALA A 303 -9.31 -1.42 -25.39
CA ALA A 303 -10.45 -2.00 -26.08
C ALA A 303 -10.33 -3.52 -26.32
N PHE A 304 -9.18 -4.12 -25.99
CA PHE A 304 -8.91 -5.53 -26.26
C PHE A 304 -9.89 -6.45 -25.51
N GLY A 305 -10.42 -7.45 -26.22
CA GLY A 305 -11.47 -8.34 -25.74
C GLY A 305 -12.90 -7.82 -25.95
N THR A 306 -13.10 -6.63 -26.52
CA THR A 306 -14.43 -6.17 -26.98
C THR A 306 -14.77 -6.69 -28.38
N SER A 307 -16.05 -6.69 -28.73
CA SER A 307 -16.51 -7.03 -30.09
C SER A 307 -16.00 -6.06 -31.16
N ALA A 308 -15.85 -4.77 -30.83
CA ALA A 308 -15.30 -3.77 -31.73
C ALA A 308 -13.85 -4.08 -32.11
N ALA A 309 -13.08 -4.52 -31.12
CA ALA A 309 -11.69 -4.88 -31.30
C ALA A 309 -11.59 -6.18 -32.16
N ALA A 310 -12.45 -7.19 -31.95
CA ALA A 310 -12.43 -8.46 -32.69
C ALA A 310 -12.50 -8.32 -34.23
N ASN A 311 -13.01 -7.20 -34.75
CA ASN A 311 -13.10 -6.91 -36.17
C ASN A 311 -11.84 -6.26 -36.78
N THR A 312 -10.80 -6.00 -35.99
CA THR A 312 -9.59 -5.28 -36.43
C THR A 312 -8.35 -6.15 -36.22
N PRO A 313 -8.05 -7.15 -37.06
CA PRO A 313 -7.09 -8.23 -36.77
C PRO A 313 -5.62 -7.79 -36.57
N SER A 314 -5.29 -6.55 -36.92
CA SER A 314 -4.01 -5.92 -36.59
C SER A 314 -4.14 -4.40 -36.48
N LEU A 315 -3.21 -3.78 -35.76
CA LEU A 315 -3.06 -2.33 -35.69
C LEU A 315 -1.75 -1.93 -36.36
N LYS A 316 -1.85 -1.05 -37.36
CA LYS A 316 -0.68 -0.42 -37.96
C LYS A 316 -0.24 0.78 -37.13
N LEU A 317 1.01 0.77 -36.69
CA LEU A 317 1.65 1.85 -35.95
C LEU A 317 2.74 2.46 -36.82
N ASP A 318 2.74 3.79 -36.96
CA ASP A 318 3.85 4.48 -37.62
C ASP A 318 5.14 4.21 -36.86
N VAL A 319 6.27 4.13 -37.56
CA VAL A 319 7.60 3.98 -36.95
C VAL A 319 8.27 5.35 -36.90
N PRO A 320 8.26 6.07 -35.75
CA PRO A 320 8.79 7.43 -35.69
C PRO A 320 10.30 7.46 -35.93
N GLY A 321 10.76 8.41 -36.75
CA GLY A 321 12.18 8.57 -37.08
C GLY A 321 12.72 7.47 -38.01
N LEU A 322 11.85 6.74 -38.72
CA LEU A 322 12.28 5.85 -39.80
C LEU A 322 12.63 6.67 -41.05
N LYS A 323 13.83 6.48 -41.58
CA LYS A 323 14.27 7.13 -42.83
C LYS A 323 13.45 6.67 -44.03
N PRO A 324 13.12 7.55 -45.00
CA PRO A 324 12.39 7.17 -46.21
C PRO A 324 13.08 6.03 -46.96
N GLY A 325 12.32 5.04 -47.43
CA GLY A 325 12.87 3.87 -48.09
C GLY A 325 11.82 2.84 -48.50
N PRO A 326 12.25 1.70 -49.07
CA PRO A 326 11.37 0.59 -49.40
C PRO A 326 10.81 -0.09 -48.14
N ASP A 327 9.82 -0.96 -48.32
CA ASP A 327 9.33 -1.85 -47.28
C ASP A 327 10.46 -2.70 -46.67
N LEU A 328 10.33 -3.05 -45.39
CA LEU A 328 11.32 -3.77 -44.59
C LEU A 328 10.65 -5.03 -43.98
N PRO A 329 10.44 -6.09 -44.79
CA PRO A 329 9.72 -7.30 -44.37
C PRO A 329 10.37 -8.00 -43.16
N GLU A 330 11.68 -7.91 -42.99
CA GLU A 330 12.44 -8.50 -41.88
C GLU A 330 11.99 -8.00 -40.50
N ALA A 331 11.43 -6.79 -40.45
CA ALA A 331 10.90 -6.13 -39.25
C ALA A 331 9.37 -5.94 -39.30
N GLU A 332 8.70 -6.52 -40.31
CA GLU A 332 7.26 -6.38 -40.55
C GLU A 332 6.80 -4.92 -40.73
N VAL A 333 7.65 -4.10 -41.37
CA VAL A 333 7.37 -2.70 -41.65
C VAL A 333 7.03 -2.51 -43.13
N TYR A 334 5.84 -1.98 -43.40
CA TYR A 334 5.34 -1.68 -44.74
C TYR A 334 4.78 -0.26 -44.76
N ASP A 335 5.11 0.54 -45.78
CA ASP A 335 4.71 1.96 -45.88
C ASP A 335 5.04 2.77 -44.60
N GLY A 336 6.21 2.52 -44.03
CA GLY A 336 6.67 3.16 -42.79
C GLY A 336 5.89 2.78 -41.52
N GLN A 337 5.02 1.77 -41.58
CA GLN A 337 4.21 1.30 -40.47
C GLN A 337 4.52 -0.14 -40.10
N MET A 338 4.62 -0.42 -38.79
CA MET A 338 4.70 -1.77 -38.26
C MET A 338 3.29 -2.31 -37.96
N SER A 339 3.00 -3.53 -38.39
CA SER A 339 1.76 -4.22 -38.06
C SER A 339 1.88 -4.95 -36.72
N ILE A 340 1.09 -4.56 -35.73
CA ILE A 340 0.94 -5.29 -34.46
C ILE A 340 -0.27 -6.21 -34.58
N SER A 341 -0.04 -7.51 -34.53
CA SER A 341 -1.12 -8.48 -34.65
C SER A 341 -1.90 -8.60 -33.33
N TRP A 342 -3.10 -9.18 -33.44
CA TRP A 342 -3.88 -9.54 -32.26
C TRP A 342 -3.21 -10.60 -31.40
N ASP A 343 -2.52 -11.54 -32.03
CA ASP A 343 -1.82 -12.61 -31.36
C ASP A 343 -0.68 -12.05 -30.50
N ASP A 344 0.08 -11.08 -31.02
CA ASP A 344 1.13 -10.38 -30.26
C ASP A 344 0.60 -9.73 -28.98
N LEU A 345 -0.53 -9.02 -29.10
CA LEU A 345 -1.18 -8.39 -27.95
C LEU A 345 -1.75 -9.43 -26.98
N GLN A 346 -2.36 -10.49 -27.51
CA GLN A 346 -2.92 -11.57 -26.71
C GLN A 346 -1.83 -12.27 -25.89
N GLN A 347 -0.68 -12.59 -26.48
CA GLN A 347 0.45 -13.20 -25.78
C GLN A 347 0.93 -12.35 -24.60
N CYS A 348 0.99 -11.02 -24.78
CA CYS A 348 1.33 -10.09 -23.68
C CYS A 348 0.31 -10.16 -22.53
N PHE A 349 -0.99 -10.21 -22.85
CA PHE A 349 -2.05 -10.40 -21.86
C PHE A 349 -1.98 -11.78 -21.19
N ASP A 350 -1.82 -12.85 -21.97
CA ASP A 350 -1.83 -14.23 -21.51
C ASP A 350 -0.71 -14.50 -20.51
N ALA A 351 0.49 -13.98 -20.76
CA ALA A 351 1.60 -14.06 -19.83
C ALA A 351 1.24 -13.48 -18.46
N LYS A 352 0.63 -12.29 -18.41
CA LYS A 352 0.26 -11.64 -17.14
C LYS A 352 -1.00 -12.23 -16.49
N ILE A 353 -1.92 -12.75 -17.29
CA ILE A 353 -3.11 -13.46 -16.78
C ILE A 353 -2.70 -14.79 -16.14
N ALA A 354 -1.71 -15.50 -16.68
CA ALA A 354 -1.18 -16.71 -16.06
C ALA A 354 -0.59 -16.41 -14.68
N GLU A 355 0.22 -15.36 -14.54
CA GLU A 355 0.74 -14.91 -13.24
C GLU A 355 -0.38 -14.53 -12.26
N MET A 356 -1.48 -13.94 -12.77
CA MET A 356 -2.66 -13.62 -11.95
C MET A 356 -3.36 -14.88 -11.46
N PHE A 357 -3.55 -15.88 -12.33
CA PHE A 357 -4.13 -17.16 -11.94
C PHE A 357 -3.31 -17.83 -10.85
N ASP A 358 -1.98 -17.86 -10.98
CA ASP A 358 -1.10 -18.43 -9.97
C ASP A 358 -1.23 -17.73 -8.60
N LEU A 359 -1.37 -16.40 -8.62
CA LEU A 359 -1.57 -15.61 -7.40
C LEU A 359 -2.94 -15.89 -6.76
N LEU A 360 -4.02 -15.85 -7.55
CA LEU A 360 -5.37 -16.11 -7.08
C LEU A 360 -5.51 -17.54 -6.55
N ASP A 361 -5.05 -18.53 -7.30
CA ASP A 361 -5.10 -19.94 -6.89
C ASP A 361 -4.24 -20.21 -5.65
N GLY A 362 -3.12 -19.49 -5.48
CA GLY A 362 -2.33 -19.53 -4.25
C GLY A 362 -3.11 -19.03 -3.04
N GLN A 363 -3.80 -17.90 -3.16
CA GLN A 363 -4.60 -17.32 -2.08
C GLN A 363 -5.84 -18.15 -1.76
N ILE A 364 -6.51 -18.69 -2.78
CA ILE A 364 -7.65 -19.61 -2.63
C ILE A 364 -7.22 -20.88 -1.89
N ARG A 365 -6.06 -21.46 -2.23
CA ARG A 365 -5.51 -22.63 -1.52
C ARG A 365 -5.20 -22.31 -0.07
N HIS A 366 -4.52 -21.19 0.20
CA HIS A 366 -4.23 -20.77 1.58
C HIS A 366 -5.51 -20.54 2.40
N MET A 367 -6.55 -19.98 1.78
CA MET A 367 -7.87 -19.87 2.40
C MET A 367 -8.47 -21.25 2.67
N HIS A 368 -8.43 -22.16 1.70
CA HIS A 368 -8.95 -23.53 1.84
C HIS A 368 -8.30 -24.28 3.01
N ASP A 369 -6.97 -24.20 3.14
CA ASP A 369 -6.22 -24.91 4.18
C ASP A 369 -6.62 -24.47 5.60
N ARG A 370 -7.07 -23.21 5.75
CA ARG A 370 -7.50 -22.63 7.04
C ARG A 370 -9.00 -22.65 7.25
N PHE A 371 -9.77 -22.57 6.16
CA PHE A 371 -11.21 -22.31 6.14
C PHE A 371 -11.89 -23.14 5.05
N ALA A 372 -11.76 -24.46 5.12
CA ALA A 372 -12.19 -25.39 4.08
C ALA A 372 -13.68 -25.31 3.70
N THR A 373 -14.53 -24.87 4.63
CA THR A 373 -15.99 -24.77 4.45
C THR A 373 -16.46 -23.42 3.92
N GLU A 374 -15.64 -22.38 4.00
CA GLU A 374 -16.00 -21.03 3.59
C GLU A 374 -16.05 -20.93 2.05
N ARG A 375 -16.89 -20.07 1.49
CA ARG A 375 -16.98 -19.86 0.03
C ARG A 375 -16.63 -18.42 -0.30
N ILE A 376 -16.09 -18.17 -1.48
CA ILE A 376 -15.85 -16.84 -2.02
C ILE A 376 -17.06 -16.51 -2.91
N SER A 377 -17.86 -15.55 -2.46
CA SER A 377 -19.08 -15.16 -3.16
C SER A 377 -18.76 -14.29 -4.39
N TYR A 378 -17.79 -13.39 -4.25
CA TYR A 378 -17.50 -12.36 -5.23
C TYR A 378 -16.02 -12.22 -5.52
N LEU A 379 -15.69 -12.12 -6.81
CA LEU A 379 -14.42 -11.62 -7.32
C LEU A 379 -14.65 -10.23 -7.90
N ILE A 380 -14.06 -9.19 -7.32
CA ILE A 380 -14.29 -7.80 -7.74
C ILE A 380 -13.05 -7.24 -8.41
N LEU A 381 -13.22 -6.83 -9.66
CA LEU A 381 -12.18 -6.23 -10.48
C LEU A 381 -12.10 -4.72 -10.23
N SER A 382 -10.90 -4.23 -9.97
CA SER A 382 -10.60 -2.81 -9.76
C SER A 382 -9.42 -2.35 -10.62
N GLY A 383 -9.22 -1.03 -10.66
CA GLY A 383 -8.08 -0.39 -11.33
C GLY A 383 -8.03 -0.57 -12.85
N GLY A 384 -6.89 -0.19 -13.44
CA GLY A 384 -6.73 -0.12 -14.89
C GLY A 384 -6.68 -1.50 -15.55
N PHE A 385 -6.06 -2.47 -14.88
CA PHE A 385 -5.97 -3.84 -15.40
C PHE A 385 -7.30 -4.60 -15.24
N GLY A 386 -7.97 -4.48 -14.09
CA GLY A 386 -9.29 -5.08 -13.87
C GLY A 386 -10.41 -4.50 -14.74
N SER A 387 -10.21 -3.30 -15.30
CA SER A 387 -11.11 -2.71 -16.31
C SER A 387 -11.03 -3.38 -17.68
N SER A 388 -10.03 -4.24 -17.93
CA SER A 388 -9.85 -4.89 -19.24
C SER A 388 -10.95 -5.92 -19.52
N PRO A 389 -11.68 -5.78 -20.65
CA PRO A 389 -12.67 -6.77 -21.07
C PRO A 389 -12.08 -8.16 -21.27
N TYR A 390 -10.85 -8.24 -21.81
CA TYR A 390 -10.15 -9.51 -22.00
C TYR A 390 -9.80 -10.19 -20.67
N VAL A 391 -9.24 -9.45 -19.71
CA VAL A 391 -8.92 -9.99 -18.37
C VAL A 391 -10.19 -10.51 -17.68
N ARG A 392 -11.28 -9.72 -17.72
CA ARG A 392 -12.57 -10.13 -17.15
C ARG A 392 -13.09 -11.41 -17.78
N LYS A 393 -13.05 -11.53 -19.11
CA LYS A 393 -13.46 -12.74 -19.83
C LYS A 393 -12.65 -13.95 -19.36
N ARG A 394 -11.33 -13.84 -19.28
CA ARG A 394 -10.45 -14.94 -18.87
C ARG A 394 -10.67 -15.37 -17.42
N LEU A 395 -10.95 -14.43 -16.53
CA LEU A 395 -11.35 -14.73 -15.16
C LEU A 395 -12.71 -15.44 -15.12
N MET A 396 -13.67 -15.02 -15.93
CA MET A 396 -14.98 -15.68 -16.05
C MET A 396 -14.86 -17.11 -16.56
N ASP A 397 -14.05 -17.33 -17.58
CA ASP A 397 -13.81 -18.66 -18.15
C ASP A 397 -13.20 -19.62 -17.10
N ARG A 398 -12.29 -19.11 -16.24
CA ARG A 398 -11.64 -19.93 -15.20
C ARG A 398 -12.48 -20.12 -13.95
N TYR A 399 -13.11 -19.06 -13.45
CA TYR A 399 -13.71 -19.04 -12.11
C TYR A 399 -15.23 -18.89 -12.09
N GLY A 400 -15.86 -18.52 -13.20
CA GLY A 400 -17.31 -18.30 -13.27
C GLY A 400 -18.14 -19.58 -13.44
N SER A 401 -17.51 -20.76 -13.49
CA SER A 401 -18.21 -22.03 -13.64
C SER A 401 -18.88 -22.46 -12.33
N GLY A 402 -20.06 -23.10 -12.43
CA GLY A 402 -20.83 -23.54 -11.26
C GLY A 402 -20.14 -24.59 -10.39
N ILE A 403 -19.10 -25.26 -10.90
CA ILE A 403 -18.34 -26.30 -10.19
C ILE A 403 -17.13 -25.70 -9.43
N GLY A 404 -16.77 -24.44 -9.73
CA GLY A 404 -15.54 -23.82 -9.25
C GLY A 404 -14.30 -24.31 -10.00
N ASN A 405 -13.15 -23.65 -9.80
CA ASN A 405 -11.87 -24.02 -10.43
C ASN A 405 -11.21 -25.21 -9.71
N GLY A 406 -11.94 -26.30 -9.48
CA GLY A 406 -11.49 -27.44 -8.68
C GLY A 406 -11.42 -27.19 -7.16
N HIS A 407 -11.77 -25.98 -6.69
CA HIS A 407 -11.86 -25.62 -5.28
C HIS A 407 -13.30 -25.34 -4.87
N VAL A 408 -13.78 -26.04 -3.83
CA VAL A 408 -15.11 -25.83 -3.22
C VAL A 408 -15.34 -24.39 -2.76
N ASN A 409 -14.25 -23.68 -2.41
CA ASN A 409 -14.32 -22.28 -2.02
C ASN A 409 -14.69 -21.35 -3.18
N THR A 410 -14.59 -21.78 -4.44
CA THR A 410 -14.92 -20.97 -5.63
C THR A 410 -16.22 -21.36 -6.31
N THR A 411 -16.94 -22.35 -5.75
CA THR A 411 -18.21 -22.81 -6.30
C THR A 411 -19.20 -21.66 -6.36
N ALA A 412 -19.72 -21.40 -7.57
CA ALA A 412 -20.64 -20.30 -7.88
C ALA A 412 -20.10 -18.88 -7.58
N MET A 413 -18.77 -18.70 -7.61
CA MET A 413 -18.15 -17.37 -7.46
C MET A 413 -18.56 -16.44 -8.61
N ARG A 414 -19.02 -15.22 -8.28
CA ARG A 414 -19.45 -14.22 -9.25
C ARG A 414 -18.36 -13.19 -9.50
N ILE A 415 -18.12 -12.88 -10.78
CA ILE A 415 -17.08 -11.91 -11.17
C ILE A 415 -17.72 -10.58 -11.52
N LEU A 416 -17.46 -9.58 -10.67
CA LEU A 416 -18.02 -8.24 -10.74
C LEU A 416 -16.92 -7.23 -11.05
N MET A 417 -17.32 -6.07 -11.55
CA MET A 417 -16.47 -4.91 -11.72
C MET A 417 -16.93 -3.85 -10.74
N ALA A 418 -15.99 -3.15 -10.08
CA ALA A 418 -16.34 -1.96 -9.29
C ALA A 418 -17.02 -0.93 -10.20
N GLU A 419 -17.92 -0.09 -9.65
CA GLU A 419 -18.68 0.89 -10.44
C GLU A 419 -17.74 1.86 -11.19
N GLU A 420 -16.72 2.37 -10.49
CA GLU A 420 -15.67 3.20 -11.06
C GLU A 420 -14.29 2.58 -10.76
N PRO A 421 -13.84 1.56 -11.52
CA PRO A 421 -12.64 0.79 -11.18
C PRO A 421 -11.39 1.67 -11.05
N GLN A 422 -11.26 2.68 -11.90
CA GLN A 422 -10.12 3.59 -11.89
C GLN A 422 -10.11 4.52 -10.68
N LEU A 423 -11.25 4.75 -10.01
CA LEU A 423 -11.38 5.63 -8.86
C LEU A 423 -11.56 4.87 -7.53
N ALA A 424 -11.67 3.54 -7.58
CA ALA A 424 -11.91 2.69 -6.42
C ALA A 424 -10.90 2.91 -5.29
N VAL A 425 -9.60 2.99 -5.60
CA VAL A 425 -8.55 3.22 -4.58
C VAL A 425 -8.72 4.59 -3.94
N VAL A 426 -8.77 5.66 -4.73
CA VAL A 426 -8.80 7.02 -4.18
C VAL A 426 -10.09 7.32 -3.41
N HIS A 427 -11.24 6.81 -3.87
CA HIS A 427 -12.49 6.91 -3.12
C HIS A 427 -12.48 6.05 -1.87
N GLY A 428 -11.92 4.83 -1.94
CA GLY A 428 -11.78 3.94 -0.79
C GLY A 428 -10.99 4.55 0.36
N LEU A 429 -9.89 5.24 0.06
CA LEU A 429 -9.09 5.97 1.06
C LEU A 429 -9.93 7.03 1.80
N VAL A 430 -10.67 7.84 1.04
CA VAL A 430 -11.50 8.90 1.63
C VAL A 430 -12.67 8.30 2.41
N LEU A 431 -13.34 7.27 1.86
CA LEU A 431 -14.46 6.57 2.52
C LEU A 431 -14.06 5.97 3.87
N ASP A 432 -12.92 5.28 3.93
CA ASP A 432 -12.38 4.72 5.18
C ASP A 432 -12.18 5.82 6.23
N ARG A 433 -11.53 6.92 5.82
CA ARG A 433 -11.19 7.98 6.75
C ARG A 433 -12.41 8.76 7.24
N ILE A 434 -13.35 9.10 6.35
CA ILE A 434 -14.55 9.83 6.76
C ILE A 434 -15.49 8.98 7.61
N GLN A 435 -15.51 7.65 7.42
CA GLN A 435 -16.25 6.76 8.30
C GLN A 435 -15.72 6.85 9.74
N LEU A 436 -14.41 6.82 9.91
CA LEU A 436 -13.77 6.97 11.22
C LEU A 436 -14.07 8.35 11.83
N LEU A 437 -14.01 9.42 11.04
CA LEU A 437 -14.28 10.78 11.53
C LEU A 437 -15.75 11.00 11.92
N LYS A 438 -16.69 10.50 11.11
CA LYS A 438 -18.13 10.72 11.29
C LYS A 438 -18.77 9.77 12.29
N ARG A 439 -18.32 8.51 12.32
CA ARG A 439 -18.97 7.43 13.09
C ARG A 439 -18.09 6.83 14.18
N GLY A 440 -16.79 7.13 14.21
CA GLY A 440 -15.86 6.54 15.17
C GLY A 440 -15.63 5.03 14.94
N VAL A 441 -15.94 4.52 13.75
CA VAL A 441 -15.83 3.09 13.42
C VAL A 441 -14.66 2.86 12.48
N VAL A 442 -13.80 1.92 12.85
CA VAL A 442 -12.71 1.42 12.01
C VAL A 442 -13.25 0.39 11.01
N THR A 443 -12.79 0.45 9.77
CA THR A 443 -13.27 -0.45 8.71
C THR A 443 -12.73 -1.86 8.88
N PHE A 444 -11.47 -2.02 9.30
CA PHE A 444 -10.85 -3.33 9.47
C PHE A 444 -10.87 -3.73 10.95
N GLY A 445 -11.65 -4.76 11.28
CA GLY A 445 -11.79 -5.28 12.65
C GLY A 445 -10.57 -6.09 13.11
N SER A 446 -9.84 -6.67 12.16
CA SER A 446 -8.55 -7.31 12.36
C SER A 446 -7.73 -7.22 11.07
N ARG A 447 -6.40 -7.29 11.18
CA ARG A 447 -5.46 -7.23 10.05
C ARG A 447 -4.48 -8.39 10.09
N CYS A 448 -4.18 -8.98 8.95
CA CYS A 448 -3.17 -10.02 8.82
C CYS A 448 -1.91 -9.41 8.22
N SER A 449 -0.89 -9.18 9.06
CA SER A 449 0.38 -8.61 8.60
C SER A 449 1.09 -9.54 7.61
N PRO A 450 1.63 -9.05 6.48
CA PRO A 450 2.43 -9.85 5.55
C PRO A 450 3.83 -10.14 6.07
N VAL A 451 4.22 -9.60 7.23
CA VAL A 451 5.54 -9.73 7.86
C VAL A 451 5.39 -9.95 9.36
N SER A 452 6.30 -10.71 9.97
CA SER A 452 6.35 -10.86 11.43
C SER A 452 7.13 -9.70 12.06
N TYR A 453 6.63 -9.14 13.15
CA TYR A 453 7.30 -8.10 13.93
C TYR A 453 7.55 -8.58 15.37
N GLY A 454 8.77 -8.36 15.82
CA GLY A 454 9.21 -8.74 17.15
C GLY A 454 9.88 -7.57 17.88
N ILE A 455 10.12 -7.79 19.17
CA ILE A 455 10.85 -6.87 20.02
C ILE A 455 12.04 -7.59 20.63
N ILE A 456 13.21 -6.94 20.61
CA ILE A 456 14.42 -7.49 21.22
C ILE A 456 14.28 -7.39 22.73
N CYS A 457 14.51 -8.50 23.43
CA CYS A 457 14.53 -8.57 24.88
C CYS A 457 15.49 -9.65 25.40
N ASP A 458 16.03 -9.43 26.59
CA ASP A 458 16.76 -10.47 27.31
C ASP A 458 15.75 -11.40 28.00
N GLN A 459 15.95 -12.71 27.89
CA GLN A 459 15.08 -13.72 28.50
C GLN A 459 15.87 -14.51 29.55
N LEU A 460 15.20 -14.94 30.63
CA LEU A 460 15.85 -15.80 31.62
C LEU A 460 16.38 -17.06 30.93
N TYR A 461 17.63 -17.41 31.19
CA TYR A 461 18.27 -18.55 30.54
C TYR A 461 17.63 -19.86 31.00
N ILE A 462 17.15 -20.61 30.02
CA ILE A 462 16.57 -21.95 30.15
C ILE A 462 17.34 -22.85 29.17
N PRO A 463 18.11 -23.84 29.63
CA PRO A 463 18.99 -24.64 28.80
C PRO A 463 18.31 -25.24 27.56
N GLU A 464 17.13 -25.84 27.74
CA GLU A 464 16.36 -26.50 26.67
C GLU A 464 15.87 -25.55 25.57
N LYS A 465 15.68 -24.27 25.90
CA LYS A 465 15.14 -23.27 24.96
C LYS A 465 16.25 -22.46 24.27
N HIS A 466 17.33 -22.19 24.99
CA HIS A 466 18.38 -21.22 24.63
C HIS A 466 19.74 -21.89 24.39
N GLU A 467 19.74 -23.16 23.99
CA GLU A 467 20.96 -23.84 23.58
C GLU A 467 21.63 -23.09 22.42
N GLY A 468 22.93 -22.84 22.53
CA GLY A 468 23.72 -22.10 21.52
C GLY A 468 23.54 -20.58 21.53
N GLU A 469 22.65 -20.03 22.36
CA GLU A 469 22.43 -18.59 22.47
C GLU A 469 23.51 -17.89 23.31
N LEU A 470 23.69 -16.58 23.07
CA LEU A 470 24.57 -15.75 23.89
C LEU A 470 23.96 -15.53 25.29
N ILE A 471 24.78 -15.62 26.33
CA ILE A 471 24.34 -15.55 27.73
C ILE A 471 25.08 -14.42 28.46
N ARG A 472 24.35 -13.63 29.24
CA ARG A 472 24.87 -12.64 30.18
C ARG A 472 24.36 -12.94 31.58
N GLN A 473 25.23 -12.85 32.59
CA GLN A 473 24.81 -12.88 33.99
C GLN A 473 24.47 -11.46 34.46
N ASP A 474 23.28 -11.26 35.03
CA ASP A 474 22.86 -9.95 35.54
C ASP A 474 23.57 -9.65 36.88
N PRO A 475 24.21 -8.49 37.04
CA PRO A 475 24.98 -8.18 38.24
C PRO A 475 24.11 -7.93 39.49
N HIS A 476 22.82 -7.61 39.32
CA HIS A 476 21.92 -7.24 40.43
C HIS A 476 21.21 -8.45 41.04
N ASP A 477 20.71 -9.36 40.21
CA ASP A 477 20.00 -10.57 40.67
C ASP A 477 20.81 -11.87 40.52
N GLN A 478 21.98 -11.82 39.87
CA GLN A 478 22.89 -12.94 39.66
C GLN A 478 22.30 -14.07 38.79
N LEU A 479 21.18 -13.82 38.12
CA LEU A 479 20.58 -14.77 37.18
C LEU A 479 21.25 -14.69 35.81
N ARG A 480 21.20 -15.80 35.08
CA ARG A 480 21.68 -15.86 33.69
C ARG A 480 20.54 -15.54 32.74
N TYR A 481 20.81 -14.69 31.78
CA TYR A 481 19.88 -14.28 30.74
C TYR A 481 20.44 -14.62 29.37
N ALA A 482 19.62 -15.22 28.50
CA ALA A 482 19.88 -15.26 27.07
C ALA A 482 19.64 -13.86 26.50
N ILE A 483 20.66 -13.28 25.88
CA ILE A 483 20.62 -11.88 25.40
C ILE A 483 20.17 -11.79 23.94
N ASP A 484 19.68 -10.63 23.54
CA ASP A 484 19.27 -10.33 22.16
C ASP A 484 18.25 -11.32 21.58
N GLN A 485 17.40 -11.89 22.43
CA GLN A 485 16.32 -12.78 22.02
C GLN A 485 15.21 -11.95 21.38
N VAL A 486 14.48 -12.55 20.45
CA VAL A 486 13.34 -11.92 19.78
C VAL A 486 12.06 -12.48 20.38
N ASP A 487 11.22 -11.59 20.89
CA ASP A 487 9.84 -11.91 21.23
C ASP A 487 8.92 -11.46 20.09
N TRP A 488 8.38 -12.43 19.34
CA TRP A 488 7.52 -12.19 18.19
C TRP A 488 6.11 -11.82 18.65
N LEU A 489 5.75 -10.54 18.49
CA LEU A 489 4.45 -10.00 18.91
C LEU A 489 3.41 -10.09 17.80
N VAL A 490 3.85 -9.86 16.57
CA VAL A 490 3.02 -9.99 15.36
C VAL A 490 3.63 -11.10 14.53
N VAL A 491 2.83 -12.12 14.22
CA VAL A 491 3.24 -13.23 13.38
C VAL A 491 2.56 -13.10 12.03
N GLN A 492 3.33 -13.25 10.95
CA GLN A 492 2.83 -13.16 9.57
C GLN A 492 1.57 -14.00 9.36
N GLY A 493 0.55 -13.39 8.76
CA GLY A 493 -0.73 -14.05 8.43
C GLY A 493 -1.64 -14.33 9.63
N SER A 494 -1.26 -13.95 10.85
CA SER A 494 -2.12 -14.03 12.03
C SER A 494 -2.94 -12.74 12.19
N PRO A 495 -4.21 -12.83 12.61
CA PRO A 495 -5.04 -11.65 12.87
C PRO A 495 -4.46 -10.78 14.00
N VAL A 496 -4.33 -9.49 13.72
CA VAL A 496 -3.87 -8.45 14.63
C VAL A 496 -5.06 -7.51 14.90
N PRO A 497 -5.45 -7.30 16.17
CA PRO A 497 -6.53 -6.36 16.49
C PRO A 497 -6.08 -4.91 16.23
N PRO A 498 -7.01 -3.95 16.04
CA PRO A 498 -6.66 -2.56 15.76
C PRO A 498 -5.96 -1.87 16.95
N THR A 499 -6.07 -2.45 18.14
CA THR A 499 -5.36 -2.01 19.36
C THR A 499 -3.91 -2.47 19.43
N GLY A 500 -3.49 -3.36 18.52
CA GLY A 500 -2.16 -3.95 18.51
C GLY A 500 -1.91 -4.97 19.63
N PHE A 501 -0.65 -5.37 19.77
CA PHE A 501 -0.18 -6.27 20.83
C PHE A 501 0.69 -5.52 21.85
N ALA A 502 0.56 -5.88 23.12
CA ALA A 502 1.31 -5.26 24.21
C ALA A 502 2.49 -6.14 24.65
N LYS A 503 3.67 -5.55 24.80
CA LYS A 503 4.80 -6.14 25.52
C LYS A 503 5.02 -5.38 26.82
N GLU A 504 4.97 -6.09 27.95
CA GLU A 504 5.35 -5.54 29.26
C GLU A 504 6.87 -5.52 29.43
N PHE A 505 7.36 -4.42 30.00
CA PHE A 505 8.74 -4.21 30.40
C PHE A 505 8.82 -3.94 31.90
N GLN A 506 9.87 -4.48 32.53
CA GLN A 506 10.25 -4.17 33.89
C GLN A 506 11.54 -3.37 33.89
N LEU A 507 11.46 -2.14 34.38
CA LEU A 507 12.59 -1.24 34.50
C LEU A 507 13.11 -1.26 35.93
N LYS A 508 14.43 -1.40 36.09
CA LYS A 508 15.13 -1.22 37.36
C LYS A 508 16.06 0.00 37.19
N LEU A 509 15.83 1.08 37.93
CA LEU A 509 16.66 2.30 37.89
C LEU A 509 17.30 2.54 39.25
N GLU A 510 18.54 3.02 39.25
CA GLU A 510 19.16 3.54 40.45
C GLU A 510 18.52 4.89 40.85
N PRO A 511 18.49 5.24 42.15
CA PRO A 511 18.07 6.57 42.58
C PRO A 511 18.90 7.68 41.90
N GLY A 512 18.25 8.73 41.41
CA GLY A 512 18.88 9.80 40.62
C GLY A 512 18.80 9.61 39.10
N TRP A 513 18.36 8.43 38.62
CA TRP A 513 18.18 8.12 37.20
C TRP A 513 16.70 7.98 36.81
N GLU A 514 15.79 8.60 37.57
CA GLU A 514 14.33 8.41 37.42
C GLU A 514 13.76 8.90 36.08
N ALA A 515 14.48 9.78 35.38
CA ALA A 515 14.12 10.34 34.08
C ALA A 515 14.86 9.67 32.90
N GLU A 516 15.59 8.56 33.15
CA GLU A 516 16.33 7.88 32.09
C GLU A 516 15.40 7.35 30.99
N THR A 517 15.86 7.49 29.75
CA THR A 517 15.13 7.01 28.57
C THR A 517 15.42 5.53 28.35
N PHE A 518 14.38 4.70 28.34
CA PHE A 518 14.52 3.28 28.05
C PHE A 518 14.57 3.05 26.54
N GLN A 519 15.46 2.17 26.08
CA GLN A 519 15.55 1.81 24.66
C GLN A 519 14.97 0.41 24.42
N ALA A 520 14.07 0.31 23.46
CA ALA A 520 13.60 -0.96 22.92
C ALA A 520 13.84 -1.01 21.41
N HIS A 521 14.03 -2.20 20.86
CA HIS A 521 14.35 -2.36 19.45
C HIS A 521 13.30 -3.25 18.80
N ILE A 522 12.72 -2.75 17.71
CA ILE A 522 11.74 -3.49 16.92
C ILE A 522 12.47 -4.13 15.74
N VAL A 523 12.10 -5.38 15.49
CA VAL A 523 12.66 -6.19 14.41
C VAL A 523 11.56 -6.74 13.53
N MET A 524 11.91 -7.12 12.31
CA MET A 524 11.03 -7.82 11.38
C MET A 524 11.69 -9.08 10.85
N SER A 525 10.86 -10.03 10.40
CA SER A 525 11.29 -11.18 9.62
C SER A 525 10.30 -11.47 8.50
N MET A 526 10.85 -11.72 7.31
CA MET A 526 10.14 -12.17 6.12
C MET A 526 10.02 -13.71 6.04
N TYR A 527 10.61 -14.44 6.99
CA TYR A 527 10.51 -15.89 7.03
C TYR A 527 9.10 -16.33 7.44
N PRO A 528 8.64 -17.48 6.94
CA PRO A 528 7.36 -18.04 7.36
C PRO A 528 7.38 -18.34 8.87
N PRO A 529 6.21 -18.36 9.54
CA PRO A 529 6.12 -18.55 10.99
C PRO A 529 6.91 -19.73 11.55
N ALA A 530 6.97 -20.84 10.81
CA ALA A 530 7.69 -22.06 11.20
C ALA A 530 9.23 -21.92 11.24
N LEU A 531 9.77 -20.87 10.60
CA LEU A 531 11.22 -20.61 10.47
C LEU A 531 11.64 -19.33 11.18
N LEU A 532 10.79 -18.74 12.03
CA LEU A 532 11.13 -17.50 12.72
C LEU A 532 12.36 -17.69 13.62
N PRO A 533 13.40 -16.83 13.48
CA PRO A 533 14.60 -16.93 14.29
C PRO A 533 14.31 -16.59 15.75
N LYS A 534 15.06 -17.22 16.65
CA LYS A 534 14.90 -17.04 18.12
C LYS A 534 15.59 -15.78 18.64
N SER A 535 16.66 -15.35 17.99
CA SER A 535 17.51 -14.23 18.44
C SER A 535 18.18 -13.50 17.26
N MET A 536 18.80 -12.37 17.56
CA MET A 536 19.56 -11.57 16.59
C MET A 536 20.84 -12.24 16.09
N SER A 537 21.27 -13.35 16.71
CA SER A 537 22.43 -14.12 16.26
C SER A 537 22.14 -14.93 14.99
N HIS A 538 20.86 -15.17 14.69
CA HIS A 538 20.43 -15.97 13.54
C HIS A 538 20.14 -15.08 12.33
N LYS A 539 20.25 -15.66 11.13
CA LYS A 539 19.85 -14.97 9.89
C LYS A 539 18.33 -14.87 9.79
N GLY A 540 17.85 -13.89 9.03
CA GLY A 540 16.43 -13.71 8.72
C GLY A 540 15.68 -12.79 9.69
N VAL A 541 16.40 -12.07 10.56
CA VAL A 541 15.84 -10.99 11.38
C VAL A 541 16.56 -9.68 11.09
N GLU A 542 15.80 -8.62 10.88
CA GLU A 542 16.32 -7.29 10.59
C GLU A 542 15.77 -6.27 11.57
N ARG A 543 16.62 -5.34 12.00
CA ARG A 543 16.18 -4.23 12.85
C ARG A 543 15.42 -3.20 12.02
N VAL A 544 14.24 -2.81 12.52
CA VAL A 544 13.32 -1.87 11.88
C VAL A 544 13.47 -0.48 12.47
N CYS A 545 13.39 -0.37 13.80
CA CYS A 545 13.51 0.91 14.50
C CYS A 545 13.95 0.72 15.95
N THR A 546 14.45 1.81 16.54
CA THR A 546 14.72 1.94 17.97
C THR A 546 13.68 2.87 18.58
N LEU A 547 13.02 2.40 19.64
CA LEU A 547 12.09 3.17 20.47
C LEU A 547 12.88 3.79 21.62
N HIS A 548 12.82 5.12 21.72
CA HIS A 548 13.33 5.89 22.85
C HIS A 548 12.14 6.27 23.73
N ILE A 549 11.98 5.57 24.84
CA ILE A 549 10.80 5.62 25.70
C ILE A 549 11.10 6.49 26.91
N SER A 550 10.41 7.62 27.04
CA SER A 550 10.49 8.44 28.25
C SER A 550 9.81 7.72 29.41
N THR A 551 10.55 7.52 30.50
CA THR A 551 10.05 6.79 31.67
C THR A 551 9.47 7.72 32.73
N GLU A 552 9.46 9.03 32.50
CA GLU A 552 9.00 10.04 33.48
C GLU A 552 7.56 9.77 33.96
N GLY A 553 6.64 9.47 33.02
CA GLY A 553 5.24 9.17 33.30
C GLY A 553 4.95 7.73 33.75
N VAL A 554 5.97 6.88 33.90
CA VAL A 554 5.79 5.47 34.31
C VAL A 554 5.67 5.39 35.82
N ASP A 555 4.70 4.62 36.33
CA ASP A 555 4.60 4.33 37.76
C ASP A 555 5.82 3.55 38.27
N LYS A 556 6.48 4.09 39.30
CA LYS A 556 7.69 3.50 39.90
C LYS A 556 7.46 3.21 41.38
N LYS A 557 7.94 2.05 41.84
CA LYS A 557 7.92 1.65 43.25
C LYS A 557 9.35 1.45 43.75
N LEU A 558 9.71 2.13 44.83
CA LEU A 558 11.02 1.99 45.46
C LEU A 558 11.14 0.59 46.11
N LYS A 559 12.18 -0.15 45.73
CA LYS A 559 12.51 -1.47 46.26
C LYS A 559 13.73 -1.41 47.17
N ASN A 560 13.84 -2.39 48.06
CA ASN A 560 14.90 -2.49 49.07
C ASN A 560 15.03 -1.30 50.05
N ARG A 561 14.02 -0.42 50.14
CA ARG A 561 14.05 0.80 50.98
C ARG A 561 14.20 0.59 52.50
N HIS A 562 14.01 -0.63 52.99
CA HIS A 562 14.00 -0.92 54.42
C HIS A 562 15.40 -1.19 54.94
N TRP A 563 15.68 -0.72 56.17
CA TRP A 563 17.01 -0.73 56.81
C TRP A 563 17.66 -2.12 56.92
N TYR A 564 16.87 -3.20 56.91
CA TYR A 564 17.35 -4.58 57.00
C TYR A 564 17.69 -5.21 55.63
N ASN A 565 17.45 -4.53 54.50
CA ASN A 565 17.86 -5.05 53.20
C ASN A 565 19.33 -4.72 52.93
N ARG A 566 20.13 -5.77 52.69
CA ARG A 566 21.56 -5.63 52.35
C ARG A 566 21.83 -5.27 50.88
N LYS A 567 20.81 -5.31 50.03
CA LYS A 567 20.91 -5.04 48.59
C LYS A 567 20.65 -3.55 48.29
N PRO A 568 21.26 -2.96 47.23
CA PRO A 568 21.04 -1.56 46.86
C PRO A 568 19.55 -1.21 46.68
N VAL A 569 19.20 0.03 47.04
CA VAL A 569 17.88 0.61 46.78
C VAL A 569 17.77 0.92 45.29
N PHE A 570 16.62 0.59 44.68
CA PHE A 570 16.36 0.87 43.28
C PHE A 570 14.87 1.14 43.04
N TRP A 571 14.54 1.90 42.02
CA TRP A 571 13.19 2.07 41.52
C TRP A 571 12.81 0.92 40.60
N LYS A 572 11.66 0.29 40.85
CA LYS A 572 11.06 -0.68 39.93
C LYS A 572 9.87 -0.06 39.23
N GLY A 573 9.96 0.12 37.91
CA GLY A 573 8.86 0.57 37.05
C GLY A 573 8.29 -0.58 36.22
N THR A 574 6.99 -0.53 35.94
CA THR A 574 6.33 -1.45 35.01
C THR A 574 5.51 -0.66 34.01
N PHE A 575 5.77 -0.90 32.73
CA PHE A 575 5.05 -0.27 31.61
C PHE A 575 4.91 -1.27 30.47
N SER A 576 4.01 -0.98 29.55
CA SER A 576 3.83 -1.77 28.33
C SER A 576 3.96 -0.90 27.09
N VAL A 577 4.64 -1.46 26.09
CA VAL A 577 4.69 -0.91 24.74
C VAL A 577 3.67 -1.66 23.91
N ARG A 578 2.68 -0.95 23.37
CA ARG A 578 1.75 -1.52 22.39
C ARG A 578 2.24 -1.24 20.98
N VAL A 579 2.41 -2.31 20.20
CA VAL A 579 2.76 -2.27 18.78
C VAL A 579 1.45 -2.37 17.99
N VAL A 580 1.04 -1.26 17.37
CA VAL A 580 -0.18 -1.15 16.57
C VAL A 580 0.19 -1.28 15.10
N VAL A 581 -0.43 -2.25 14.41
CA VAL A 581 -0.16 -2.54 13.00
C VAL A 581 -1.22 -1.86 12.12
N GLY A 582 -0.76 -0.98 11.24
CA GLY A 582 -1.58 -0.41 10.16
C GLY A 582 -1.48 -1.21 8.85
N PRO A 583 -2.11 -0.74 7.76
CA PRO A 583 -2.06 -1.34 6.42
C PRO A 583 -0.64 -1.67 5.91
N ALA A 584 0.32 -0.79 6.18
CA ALA A 584 1.75 -0.98 5.93
C ALA A 584 2.60 -0.15 6.91
N ASP A 585 2.06 0.09 8.11
CA ASP A 585 2.57 1.06 9.08
C ASP A 585 2.70 0.41 10.46
N LEU A 586 3.60 0.93 11.30
CA LEU A 586 3.68 0.59 12.72
C LEU A 586 3.62 1.86 13.57
N ALA A 587 2.70 1.87 14.52
CA ALA A 587 2.62 2.89 15.55
C ALA A 587 2.87 2.27 16.93
N PHE A 588 3.45 3.07 17.83
CA PHE A 588 3.84 2.62 19.17
C PHE A 588 3.13 3.46 20.24
N GLN A 589 2.60 2.81 21.26
CA GLN A 589 1.94 3.48 22.37
C GLN A 589 2.53 3.03 23.70
N LEU A 590 2.76 3.98 24.61
CA LEU A 590 3.22 3.71 25.96
C LEU A 590 2.04 3.63 26.93
N TRP A 591 2.00 2.58 27.75
CA TRP A 591 0.95 2.33 28.73
C TRP A 591 1.54 2.00 30.11
N SER A 592 0.88 2.45 31.18
CA SER A 592 1.17 2.05 32.57
C SER A 592 -0.14 1.94 33.35
N LYS A 593 -0.33 0.84 34.10
CA LYS A 593 -1.57 0.54 34.85
C LYS A 593 -2.86 0.77 34.03
N ASP A 594 -2.88 0.24 32.80
CA ASP A 594 -4.00 0.36 31.86
C ASP A 594 -4.35 1.78 31.41
N GLN A 595 -3.50 2.76 31.70
CA GLN A 595 -3.60 4.12 31.19
C GLN A 595 -2.54 4.37 30.13
N ARG A 596 -2.95 4.93 28.99
CA ARG A 596 -2.02 5.40 27.97
C ARG A 596 -1.28 6.62 28.53
N ILE A 597 0.04 6.52 28.62
CA ILE A 597 0.89 7.66 28.98
C ILE A 597 0.88 8.63 27.80
N ARG A 598 0.63 9.90 28.10
CA ARG A 598 0.62 11.02 27.15
C ARG A 598 1.44 12.16 27.77
N SER A 599 2.02 13.00 26.93
CA SER A 599 2.71 14.22 27.37
C SER A 599 2.36 15.34 26.40
N SER A 600 2.13 16.54 26.94
CA SER A 600 1.82 17.76 26.18
C SER A 600 3.07 18.47 25.65
N SER A 601 4.26 18.11 26.16
CA SER A 601 5.52 18.76 25.80
C SER A 601 6.36 17.95 24.81
N HIS A 602 6.30 16.62 24.85
CA HIS A 602 7.03 15.74 23.94
C HIS A 602 6.34 14.38 23.78
N PRO A 603 6.52 13.67 22.65
CA PRO A 603 5.96 12.34 22.50
C PRO A 603 6.55 11.38 23.56
N PRO A 604 5.73 10.51 24.21
CA PRO A 604 6.20 9.53 25.18
C PRO A 604 7.17 8.48 24.59
N ILE A 605 7.08 8.24 23.28
CA ILE A 605 7.98 7.38 22.53
C ILE A 605 8.49 8.15 21.33
N ALA A 606 9.79 8.40 21.27
CA ALA A 606 10.46 8.86 20.06
C ALA A 606 10.96 7.65 19.27
N VAL A 607 10.60 7.57 17.99
CA VAL A 607 10.95 6.44 17.11
C VAL A 607 12.09 6.83 16.20
N LYS A 608 13.18 6.06 16.22
CA LYS A 608 14.29 6.18 15.29
C LYS A 608 14.26 5.02 14.30
N TRP A 609 13.73 5.27 13.11
CA TRP A 609 13.68 4.29 12.03
C TRP A 609 15.07 4.00 11.46
N MET A 610 15.31 2.74 11.09
CA MET A 610 16.48 2.34 10.28
C MET A 610 16.21 2.66 8.81
N SER A 611 17.27 2.81 8.01
CA SER A 611 17.14 3.00 6.56
C SER A 611 16.65 1.71 5.89
N ALA A 612 15.78 1.83 4.90
CA ALA A 612 15.39 0.71 4.04
C ALA A 612 16.55 0.35 3.08
N GLY A 613 16.99 -0.92 3.09
CA GLY A 613 17.95 -1.45 2.13
C GLY A 613 19.44 -1.30 2.50
N VAL A 614 19.84 -1.71 3.72
CA VAL A 614 21.24 -2.01 4.05
C VAL A 614 21.46 -3.51 4.06
#